data_AF-A0A3C1FCK0-F1
#
_entry.id   AF-A0A3C1FCK0-F1
#
_cell.length_a   1.000
_cell.length_b   1.000
_cell.length_c   1.000
_cell.angle_alpha   90.00
_cell.angle_beta   90.00
_cell.angle_gamma   90.00
#
_symmetry.space_group_name_H-M   'P 1'
#
loop_
_entity.id
_entity.type
_entity.pdbx_description
1 polymer ?
#
loop_
_entity_poly.entity_id
_entity_poly.type
_entity_poly.pdbx_seq_one_letter_code
_entity_poly.pdbx_strand_id
1 'polypeptide(L)'
;MRFSWGPPYDPHTVLAGAFHTREGEFTSFCNPELDGLIDSVLATTDAAQRQELYDQIWQLLDDEAAVVPLLYPQRVYALRNEVDGFRLGGTEYDIAYAVQDVVIGAN
;
A
#
# COMPACT_ATOMS: atom_id res chain seq x y z
N MET A 1 -3.53 -11.93 1.05
CA MET A 1 -3.78 -10.53 1.50
C MET A 1 -2.45 -10.02 2.03
N ARG A 2 -2.06 -8.79 1.71
CA ARG A 2 -0.65 -8.38 1.67
C ARG A 2 -0.44 -7.19 2.59
N PHE A 3 0.63 -7.19 3.39
CA PHE A 3 1.10 -6.01 4.13
C PHE A 3 1.20 -4.83 3.14
N SER A 4 0.74 -3.63 3.51
CA SER A 4 0.53 -2.52 2.57
C SER A 4 0.76 -1.15 3.20
N TRP A 5 1.25 -0.19 2.40
CA TRP A 5 1.32 1.24 2.73
C TRP A 5 0.32 2.07 1.92
N GLY A 6 -0.59 1.40 1.21
CA GLY A 6 -1.62 2.03 0.41
C GLY A 6 -1.11 2.56 -0.93
N PRO A 7 -2.02 2.96 -1.84
CA PRO A 7 -1.64 3.65 -3.07
C PRO A 7 -0.94 4.99 -2.77
N PRO A 8 0.09 5.38 -3.54
CA PRO A 8 0.64 4.73 -4.74
C PRO A 8 1.78 3.73 -4.48
N TYR A 9 2.04 3.37 -3.23
CA TYR A 9 3.26 2.64 -2.82
C TYR A 9 3.15 1.12 -3.03
N ASP A 10 1.93 0.57 -2.97
CA ASP A 10 1.71 -0.85 -3.18
C ASP A 10 1.77 -1.24 -4.68
N PRO A 11 2.34 -2.41 -5.03
CA PRO A 11 3.07 -3.36 -4.17
C PRO A 11 4.58 -3.12 -4.12
N HIS A 12 5.13 -2.35 -5.06
CA HIS A 12 6.57 -2.25 -5.29
C HIS A 12 7.35 -1.71 -4.10
N THR A 13 6.92 -0.57 -3.54
CA THR A 13 7.65 0.12 -2.47
C THR A 13 7.59 -0.68 -1.18
N VAL A 14 6.47 -1.37 -0.93
CA VAL A 14 6.33 -2.20 0.27
C VAL A 14 7.21 -3.43 0.21
N LEU A 15 7.30 -4.11 -0.93
CA LEU A 15 8.18 -5.27 -1.08
C LEU A 15 9.64 -4.88 -0.88
N ALA A 16 10.08 -3.81 -1.54
CA ALA A 16 11.44 -3.30 -1.39
C ALA A 16 11.74 -2.84 0.04
N GLY A 17 10.87 -2.01 0.64
CA GLY A 17 11.15 -1.37 1.93
C GLY A 17 10.88 -2.24 3.16
N ALA A 18 10.01 -3.25 3.07
CA ALA A 18 9.61 -4.05 4.23
C ALA A 18 10.14 -5.49 4.21
N PHE A 19 10.33 -6.08 3.03
CA PHE A 19 10.67 -7.51 2.90
C PHE A 19 12.05 -7.79 2.31
N HIS A 20 12.64 -6.86 1.56
CA HIS A 20 13.97 -7.06 1.02
C HIS A 20 15.04 -6.88 2.11
N THR A 21 15.85 -7.91 2.38
CA THR A 21 16.72 -7.96 3.58
C THR A 21 17.75 -6.84 3.70
N ARG A 22 18.17 -6.23 2.57
CA ARG A 22 19.11 -5.09 2.56
C ARG A 22 18.47 -3.77 2.99
N GLU A 23 17.18 -3.60 2.74
CA GLU A 23 16.42 -2.36 2.90
C GLU A 23 15.42 -2.46 4.06
N GLY A 24 15.05 -3.69 4.44
CA GLY A 24 14.02 -4.03 5.40
C GLY A 24 14.39 -3.73 6.84
N GLU A 25 14.11 -2.51 7.30
CA GLU A 25 14.09 -2.18 8.73
C GLU A 25 12.77 -2.56 9.41
N PHE A 26 11.72 -2.87 8.62
CA PHE A 26 10.34 -3.00 9.12
C PHE A 26 9.92 -4.42 9.51
N THR A 27 10.55 -5.46 8.97
CA THR A 27 10.24 -6.85 9.33
C THR A 27 11.52 -7.58 9.74
N SER A 28 11.41 -8.56 10.63
CA SER A 28 12.51 -9.48 10.93
C SER A 28 12.52 -10.70 10.00
N PHE A 29 11.70 -10.67 8.95
CA PHE A 29 11.59 -11.74 7.97
C PHE A 29 12.72 -11.61 6.95
N CYS A 30 13.50 -12.67 6.79
CA CYS A 30 14.63 -12.69 5.87
C CYS A 30 14.62 -13.97 5.05
N ASN A 31 14.50 -13.83 3.73
CA ASN A 31 14.56 -14.95 2.81
C ASN A 31 15.31 -14.53 1.52
N PRO A 32 16.50 -15.10 1.24
CA PRO A 32 17.27 -14.76 0.04
C PRO A 32 16.57 -15.08 -1.28
N GLU A 33 15.66 -16.06 -1.31
CA GLU A 33 14.85 -16.35 -2.49
C GLU A 33 13.85 -15.22 -2.74
N LEU A 34 13.23 -14.71 -1.67
CA LEU A 34 12.35 -13.55 -1.76
C LEU A 34 13.10 -12.30 -2.26
N ASP A 35 14.31 -12.05 -1.76
CA ASP A 35 15.13 -10.92 -2.21
C ASP A 35 15.37 -10.98 -3.73
N GLY A 36 15.76 -12.15 -4.25
CA GLY A 36 15.98 -12.34 -5.69
C GLY A 36 14.72 -12.15 -6.53
N LEU A 37 13.55 -12.56 -6.01
CA LEU A 37 12.26 -12.32 -6.68
C LEU A 37 11.89 -10.84 -6.68
N ILE A 38 12.15 -10.11 -5.58
CA ILE A 38 11.91 -8.67 -5.46
C ILE A 38 12.81 -7.90 -6.44
N ASP A 39 14.09 -8.22 -6.50
CA ASP A 39 15.02 -7.61 -7.46
C ASP A 39 14.54 -7.83 -8.91
N SER A 40 14.09 -9.04 -9.22
CA SER A 40 13.60 -9.41 -10.55
C SER A 40 12.32 -8.66 -10.93
N VAL A 41 11.36 -8.56 -10.03
CA VAL A 41 10.06 -7.89 -10.31
C VAL A 41 10.24 -6.39 -10.49
N LEU A 42 11.18 -5.77 -9.76
CA LEU A 42 11.50 -4.34 -9.87
C LEU A 42 12.22 -4.01 -11.20
N ALA A 43 13.00 -4.93 -11.73
CA ALA A 43 13.68 -4.77 -13.02
C ALA A 43 12.79 -5.10 -14.24
N THR A 44 11.66 -5.77 -14.05
CA THR A 44 10.82 -6.29 -15.15
C THR A 44 9.87 -5.23 -15.72
N THR A 45 10.00 -4.96 -17.00
CA THR A 45 9.17 -3.98 -17.73
C THR A 45 7.90 -4.60 -18.33
N ASP A 46 7.94 -5.87 -18.74
CA ASP A 46 6.79 -6.59 -19.27
C ASP A 46 5.71 -6.82 -18.19
N ALA A 47 4.45 -6.53 -18.52
CA ALA A 47 3.37 -6.56 -17.54
C ALA A 47 2.95 -7.99 -17.15
N ALA A 48 2.97 -8.94 -18.10
CA ALA A 48 2.59 -10.32 -17.84
C ALA A 48 3.65 -11.01 -16.99
N GLN A 49 4.92 -10.86 -17.36
CA GLN A 49 6.05 -11.39 -16.60
C GLN A 49 6.12 -10.78 -15.20
N ARG A 50 5.85 -9.47 -15.06
CA ARG A 50 5.82 -8.82 -13.75
C ARG A 50 4.69 -9.38 -12.87
N GLN A 51 3.53 -9.69 -13.43
CA GLN A 51 2.43 -10.32 -12.69
C GLN A 51 2.80 -11.72 -12.20
N GLU A 52 3.43 -12.54 -13.05
CA GLU A 52 3.88 -13.88 -12.65
C GLU A 52 4.90 -13.84 -11.50
N LEU A 53 5.84 -12.89 -11.56
CA LEU A 53 6.81 -12.68 -10.49
C LEU A 53 6.15 -12.24 -9.18
N TYR A 54 5.13 -11.37 -9.26
CA TYR A 54 4.34 -11.06 -8.08
C TYR A 54 3.68 -12.30 -7.50
N ASP A 55 3.00 -13.09 -8.32
CA ASP A 55 2.29 -14.27 -7.82
C ASP A 55 3.24 -15.23 -7.09
N GLN A 56 4.48 -15.39 -7.57
CA GLN A 56 5.54 -16.15 -6.89
C GLN A 56 5.94 -15.54 -5.54
N ILE A 57 6.20 -14.23 -5.49
CA ILE A 57 6.53 -13.50 -4.26
C ILE A 57 5.47 -13.73 -3.19
N TRP A 58 4.21 -13.62 -3.60
CA TRP A 58 3.11 -13.70 -2.67
C TRP A 58 2.80 -15.12 -2.22
N GLN A 59 2.97 -16.10 -3.10
CA GLN A 59 2.92 -17.51 -2.73
C GLN A 59 3.97 -17.83 -1.67
N LEU A 60 5.21 -17.38 -1.86
CA LEU A 60 6.30 -17.59 -0.89
C LEU A 60 5.98 -16.93 0.47
N LEU A 61 5.50 -15.69 0.47
CA LEU A 61 5.12 -14.98 1.70
C LEU A 61 3.97 -15.66 2.45
N ASP A 62 2.99 -16.20 1.72
CA ASP A 62 1.88 -16.95 2.31
C ASP A 62 2.34 -18.32 2.85
N ASP A 63 3.19 -19.03 2.11
CA ASP A 63 3.72 -20.35 2.51
C ASP A 63 4.61 -20.28 3.75
N GLU A 64 5.39 -19.20 3.91
CA GLU A 64 6.24 -18.98 5.09
C GLU A 64 5.54 -18.22 6.22
N ALA A 65 4.24 -17.90 6.05
CA ALA A 65 3.45 -17.12 7.00
C ALA A 65 4.15 -15.81 7.44
N ALA A 66 4.81 -15.14 6.47
CA ALA A 66 5.61 -13.94 6.71
C ALA A 66 4.76 -12.76 7.22
N VAL A 67 3.46 -12.75 6.88
CA VAL A 67 2.50 -11.74 7.29
C VAL A 67 1.21 -12.41 7.74
N VAL A 68 0.64 -11.96 8.86
CA VAL A 68 -0.72 -12.29 9.25
C VAL A 68 -1.61 -11.07 9.04
N PRO A 69 -2.44 -11.05 7.98
CA PRO A 69 -3.28 -9.90 7.69
C PRO A 69 -4.47 -9.82 8.67
N LEU A 70 -4.65 -8.67 9.31
CA LEU A 70 -5.69 -8.49 10.36
C LEU A 70 -6.93 -7.75 9.85
N LEU A 71 -6.74 -6.63 9.16
CA LEU A 71 -7.82 -5.79 8.67
C LEU A 71 -7.38 -4.98 7.45
N TYR A 72 -8.36 -4.48 6.69
CA TYR A 72 -8.15 -3.46 5.68
C TYR A 72 -8.67 -2.12 6.21
N PRO A 73 -7.80 -1.11 6.42
CA PRO A 73 -8.23 0.14 7.04
C PRO A 73 -9.26 0.86 6.17
N GLN A 74 -10.28 1.42 6.81
CA GLN A 74 -11.28 2.25 6.15
C GLN A 74 -11.02 3.71 6.49
N ARG A 75 -11.09 4.58 5.49
CA ARG A 75 -10.97 6.02 5.69
C ARG A 75 -12.32 6.58 6.13
N VAL A 76 -12.43 6.90 7.42
CA VAL A 76 -13.66 7.42 8.03
C VAL A 76 -13.49 8.91 8.32
N TYR A 77 -14.44 9.72 7.86
CA TYR A 77 -14.48 11.17 8.10
C TYR A 77 -15.83 11.54 8.69
N ALA A 78 -15.81 12.42 9.70
CA ALA A 78 -17.01 13.04 10.26
C ALA A 78 -17.02 14.52 9.85
N LEU A 79 -18.13 14.95 9.25
CA LEU A 79 -18.33 16.31 8.74
C LEU A 79 -19.55 16.92 9.43
N ARG A 80 -19.60 18.24 9.54
CA ARG A 80 -20.84 18.91 9.94
C ARG A 80 -21.80 18.96 8.75
N ASN A 81 -23.10 19.08 9.04
CA ASN A 81 -24.15 19.09 8.00
C ASN A 81 -24.01 20.28 7.05
N GLU A 82 -23.34 21.35 7.46
CA GLU A 82 -23.11 22.57 6.67
C GLU A 82 -21.88 22.46 5.76
N VAL A 83 -21.17 21.33 5.74
CA VAL A 83 -20.00 21.12 4.89
C VAL A 83 -20.43 20.57 3.53
N ASP A 84 -20.41 21.45 2.53
CA ASP A 84 -20.56 21.07 1.13
C ASP A 84 -19.20 20.96 0.42
N GLY A 85 -19.14 20.13 -0.62
CA GLY A 85 -17.97 20.04 -1.51
C GLY A 85 -16.82 19.13 -1.05
N PHE A 86 -16.93 18.46 0.10
CA PHE A 86 -15.88 17.55 0.59
C PHE A 86 -15.59 16.41 -0.39
N ARG A 87 -14.30 16.20 -0.68
CA ARG A 87 -13.80 15.07 -1.48
C ARG A 87 -12.68 14.36 -0.74
N LEU A 88 -12.69 13.03 -0.82
CA LEU A 88 -11.59 12.22 -0.36
C LEU A 88 -10.35 12.52 -1.20
N GLY A 89 -9.20 12.70 -0.53
CA GLY A 89 -7.92 12.80 -1.23
C GLY A 89 -7.58 11.49 -1.95
N GLY A 90 -6.67 11.56 -2.93
CA GLY A 90 -6.32 10.39 -3.76
C GLY A 90 -5.66 9.26 -2.98
N THR A 91 -5.01 9.60 -1.86
CA THR A 91 -4.35 8.65 -0.96
C THR A 91 -4.85 8.82 0.47
N GLU A 92 -4.55 7.85 1.34
CA GLU A 92 -4.84 7.95 2.78
C GLU A 92 -4.00 8.99 3.52
N TYR A 93 -2.87 9.38 2.94
CA TYR A 93 -2.00 10.44 3.45
C TYR A 93 -2.52 11.84 3.09
N ASP A 94 -3.43 11.94 2.13
CA ASP A 94 -4.06 13.19 1.76
C ASP A 94 -5.18 13.56 2.75
N ILE A 95 -4.97 14.64 3.48
CA ILE A 95 -6.03 15.30 4.24
C ILE A 95 -6.82 16.18 3.27
N ALA A 96 -7.91 15.62 2.73
CA ALA A 96 -9.01 16.28 2.01
C ALA A 96 -8.64 17.44 1.06
N TYR A 97 -8.39 17.11 -0.21
CA TYR A 97 -8.34 18.11 -1.29
C TYR A 97 -9.74 18.43 -1.80
N ALA A 98 -10.52 19.18 -1.01
CA ALA A 98 -11.60 20.07 -1.45
C ALA A 98 -12.21 20.73 -0.21
N VAL A 99 -11.47 21.64 0.41
CA VAL A 99 -12.04 22.74 1.18
C VAL A 99 -11.81 24.03 0.37
N GLN A 100 -11.99 23.95 -0.94
CA GLN A 100 -12.27 25.14 -1.73
C GLN A 100 -13.79 25.25 -1.67
N ASP A 101 -14.29 26.26 -0.95
CA ASP A 101 -15.71 26.57 -0.79
C ASP A 101 -16.47 25.80 0.32
N VAL A 102 -15.83 25.51 1.47
CA VAL A 102 -16.64 25.25 2.69
C VAL A 102 -17.25 26.58 3.14
N VAL A 103 -18.42 26.86 2.58
CA VAL A 103 -19.31 27.90 3.08
C VAL A 103 -19.94 27.34 4.34
N ILE A 104 -19.46 27.78 5.50
CA ILE A 104 -20.22 27.58 6.73
C ILE A 104 -21.48 28.44 6.55
N GLY A 105 -22.58 27.81 6.15
CA GLY A 105 -23.89 28.44 6.12
C GLY A 105 -24.20 28.91 7.54
N ALA A 106 -24.01 30.21 7.79
CA ALA A 106 -24.54 30.86 8.96
C ALA A 106 -26.08 30.80 8.87
N ASN A 107 -26.70 30.12 9.83
CA ASN A 107 -28.06 30.47 10.23
C ASN A 107 -28.06 31.88 10.83
#